data_AF-A0A7K5RBV9-F1
#
_entry.id   AF-A0A7K5RBV9-F1
#
_cell.length_a   1.000
_cell.length_b   1.000
_cell.length_c   1.000
_cell.angle_alpha   90.00
_cell.angle_beta   90.00
_cell.angle_gamma   90.00
#
_symmetry.space_group_name_H-M   'P 1'
#
loop_
_entity.id
_entity.type
_entity.pdbx_description
1 polymer ?
#
loop_
_entity_poly.entity_id
_entity_poly.type
_entity_poly.pdbx_seq_one_letter_code
_entity_poly.pdbx_strand_id
1 'polypeptide(L)'
;PDPRRVFVALGFGFFAELTLPEALRHLERRSSLLQRLSESLTRDGAKIRAHIRLVLEVTPPPRLATPPHLLATPPTLCPSPRACGSCRGCRTPPP
;
A
#
# COMPACT_ATOMS: atom_id res chain seq x y z
N PRO A 1 36.65 -2.38 -23.56
CA PRO A 1 35.28 -2.04 -23.09
C PRO A 1 34.78 -0.82 -23.87
N ASP A 2 33.69 -0.99 -24.64
CA ASP A 2 33.12 0.11 -25.44
C ASP A 2 32.15 0.95 -24.58
N PRO A 3 32.42 2.25 -24.36
CA PRO A 3 31.57 3.10 -23.51
C PRO A 3 30.18 3.38 -24.11
N ARG A 4 29.94 2.94 -25.35
CA ARG A 4 28.66 3.11 -26.07
C ARG A 4 27.69 1.96 -25.87
N ARG A 5 28.13 0.88 -25.20
CA ARG A 5 27.36 -0.34 -24.97
C ARG A 5 27.21 -0.60 -23.48
N VAL A 6 26.04 -1.09 -23.08
CA VAL A 6 25.67 -1.36 -21.69
C VAL A 6 25.05 -2.74 -21.57
N PHE A 7 25.39 -3.46 -20.50
CA PHE A 7 24.76 -4.75 -20.20
C PHE A 7 23.46 -4.52 -19.45
N VAL A 8 22.36 -5.01 -20.00
CA VAL A 8 21.03 -4.90 -19.39
C VAL A 8 20.54 -6.29 -19.02
N ALA A 9 20.10 -6.44 -17.77
CA ALA A 9 19.54 -7.69 -17.28
C ALA A 9 18.20 -8.00 -17.97
N LEU A 10 18.12 -9.15 -18.62
CA LEU A 10 16.88 -9.64 -19.24
C LEU A 10 16.02 -10.43 -18.25
N GLY A 11 16.63 -11.01 -17.21
CA GLY A 11 15.98 -11.87 -16.22
C GLY A 11 16.59 -13.27 -16.24
N PHE A 12 16.25 -14.10 -15.26
CA PHE A 12 16.75 -15.49 -15.15
C PHE A 12 18.29 -15.64 -15.25
N GLY A 13 19.04 -14.62 -14.83
CA GLY A 13 20.50 -14.60 -14.93
C GLY A 13 21.08 -14.25 -16.32
N PHE A 14 20.24 -13.91 -17.30
CA PHE A 14 20.69 -13.50 -18.63
C PHE A 14 20.87 -11.98 -18.74
N PHE A 15 21.91 -11.59 -19.47
CA PHE A 15 22.26 -10.20 -19.78
C PHE A 15 22.44 -10.05 -21.29
N ALA A 16 22.03 -8.89 -21.80
CA ALA A 16 22.27 -8.51 -23.20
C ALA A 16 23.10 -7.24 -23.26
N GLU A 17 24.07 -7.21 -24.17
CA GLU A 17 24.82 -6.02 -24.51
C GLU A 17 24.01 -5.18 -25.51
N LEU A 18 23.53 -4.02 -25.07
CA LEU A 18 22.68 -3.13 -25.85
C LEU A 18 23.37 -1.78 -26.06
N THR A 19 22.97 -1.08 -27.11
CA THR A 19 23.32 0.34 -27.24
C THR A 19 22.51 1.17 -26.25
N LEU A 20 23.01 2.36 -25.90
CA LEU A 20 22.31 3.29 -25.00
C LEU A 20 20.82 3.54 -25.38
N PRO A 21 20.46 3.87 -26.64
CA PRO A 21 19.06 4.12 -26.99
C PRO A 21 18.17 2.86 -26.88
N GLU A 22 18.72 1.67 -27.15
CA GLU A 22 18.00 0.41 -27.00
C GLU A 22 17.74 0.08 -25.52
N ALA A 23 18.75 0.31 -24.66
CA ALA A 23 18.62 0.12 -23.22
C ALA A 23 17.54 1.05 -22.62
N LEU A 24 17.51 2.32 -23.04
CA LEU A 24 16.48 3.26 -22.61
C LEU A 24 15.07 2.82 -23.05
N ARG A 25 14.92 2.41 -24.32
CA ARG A 25 13.66 1.84 -24.82
C ARG A 25 13.21 0.61 -24.06
N HIS A 26 14.15 -0.26 -23.68
CA HIS A 26 13.87 -1.45 -22.88
C HIS A 26 13.40 -1.11 -21.47
N LEU A 27 14.04 -0.15 -20.82
CA LEU A 27 13.63 0.38 -19.51
C LEU A 27 12.23 0.97 -19.57
N GLU A 28 11.96 1.84 -20.54
CA GLU A 28 10.67 2.51 -20.70
C GLU A 28 9.52 1.51 -20.91
N ARG A 29 9.74 0.48 -21.75
CA ARG A 29 8.78 -0.61 -21.94
C ARG A 29 8.51 -1.35 -20.63
N ARG A 30 9.53 -1.69 -19.85
CA ARG A 30 9.36 -2.37 -18.56
C ARG A 30 8.65 -1.52 -17.54
N SER A 31 8.99 -0.25 -17.43
CA SER A 31 8.31 0.70 -16.54
C SER A 31 6.82 0.81 -16.90
N SER A 32 6.50 0.94 -18.20
CA SER A 32 5.11 1.03 -18.66
C SER A 32 4.31 -0.26 -18.39
N LEU A 33 4.94 -1.43 -18.56
CA LEU A 33 4.32 -2.73 -18.24
C LEU A 33 4.02 -2.82 -16.74
N LEU A 34 5.01 -2.55 -15.89
CA LEU A 34 4.87 -2.63 -14.44
C LEU A 34 3.81 -1.65 -13.92
N GLN A 35 3.75 -0.45 -14.50
CA GLN A 35 2.72 0.53 -14.16
C GLN A 35 1.32 0.01 -14.52
N ARG A 36 1.12 -0.51 -15.72
CA ARG A 36 -0.18 -1.09 -16.14
C ARG A 36 -0.61 -2.25 -15.25
N LEU A 37 0.33 -3.13 -14.90
CA LEU A 37 0.06 -4.25 -13.99
C LEU A 37 -0.31 -3.76 -12.59
N SER A 38 0.43 -2.77 -12.07
CA SER A 38 0.13 -2.14 -10.79
C SER A 38 -1.27 -1.53 -10.77
N GLU A 39 -1.65 -0.80 -11.82
CA GLU A 39 -2.98 -0.21 -11.96
C GLU A 39 -4.08 -1.28 -12.02
N SER A 40 -3.88 -2.36 -12.78
CA SER A 40 -4.83 -3.48 -12.85
C SER A 40 -5.02 -4.13 -11.49
N LEU A 41 -3.93 -4.50 -10.82
CA LEU A 41 -3.98 -5.16 -9.51
C LEU A 41 -4.59 -4.23 -8.44
N THR A 42 -4.35 -2.93 -8.54
CA THR A 42 -4.97 -1.94 -7.65
C THR A 42 -6.49 -1.89 -7.84
N ARG A 43 -6.97 -1.91 -9.09
CA ARG A 43 -8.40 -1.95 -9.42
C ARG A 43 -9.04 -3.26 -8.97
N ASP A 44 -8.39 -4.38 -9.22
CA ASP A 44 -8.87 -5.71 -8.81
C ASP A 44 -8.95 -5.82 -7.28
N GLY A 45 -7.91 -5.34 -6.59
CA GLY A 45 -7.92 -5.27 -5.12
C GLY A 45 -9.04 -4.39 -4.58
N ALA A 46 -9.32 -3.25 -5.20
CA ALA A 46 -10.45 -2.38 -4.82
C ALA A 46 -11.79 -3.07 -5.05
N LYS A 47 -11.95 -3.79 -6.17
CA LYS A 47 -13.15 -4.57 -6.49
C LYS A 47 -13.40 -5.66 -5.45
N ILE A 48 -12.38 -6.43 -5.08
CA ILE A 48 -12.49 -7.48 -4.05
C ILE A 48 -12.90 -6.88 -2.71
N ARG A 49 -12.24 -5.80 -2.27
CA ARG A 49 -12.60 -5.10 -1.01
C ARG A 49 -14.04 -4.62 -1.01
N ALA A 50 -14.52 -4.07 -2.12
CA ALA A 50 -15.90 -3.62 -2.26
C ALA A 50 -16.89 -4.79 -2.16
N HIS A 51 -16.62 -5.92 -2.83
CA HIS A 51 -17.48 -7.12 -2.76
C HIS A 51 -17.56 -7.67 -1.34
N ILE A 52 -16.44 -7.79 -0.64
CA ILE A 52 -16.41 -8.24 0.76
C ILE A 52 -17.26 -7.30 1.61
N ARG A 53 -17.08 -5.98 1.47
CA ARG A 53 -17.85 -5.02 2.25
C ARG A 53 -19.34 -5.12 1.97
N LEU A 54 -19.76 -5.23 0.72
CA LEU A 54 -21.16 -5.41 0.37
C LEU A 54 -21.77 -6.64 1.06
N VAL A 55 -21.08 -7.78 1.07
CA VAL A 55 -21.55 -8.99 1.75
C VAL A 55 -21.70 -8.77 3.26
N LEU A 56 -20.74 -8.08 3.89
CA LEU A 56 -20.76 -7.79 5.33
C LEU A 56 -21.80 -6.75 5.75
N GLU A 57 -22.13 -5.78 4.90
CA GLU A 57 -23.16 -4.77 5.19
C GLU A 57 -24.58 -5.37 4.99
N VAL A 58 -24.76 -6.25 4.00
CA VAL A 58 -26.03 -6.94 3.73
C VAL A 58 -26.27 -8.09 4.72
N THR A 59 -25.20 -8.68 5.25
CA THR A 59 -25.26 -9.68 6.32
C THR A 59 -24.89 -8.98 7.61
N PRO A 60 -25.83 -8.29 8.29
CA PRO A 60 -25.53 -7.73 9.58
C PRO A 60 -24.98 -8.87 10.45
N PRO A 61 -23.85 -8.65 11.16
CA PRO A 61 -23.39 -9.66 12.09
C PRO A 61 -24.56 -10.03 13.00
N PRO A 62 -24.72 -11.31 13.39
CA PRO A 62 -25.65 -11.62 14.46
C PRO A 62 -25.32 -10.64 15.58
N ARG A 63 -26.32 -9.89 16.05
CA ARG A 63 -26.16 -9.05 17.22
C ARG A 63 -25.79 -10.02 18.34
N LEU A 64 -24.48 -10.25 18.55
CA LEU A 64 -24.02 -10.66 19.86
C LEU A 64 -24.48 -9.50 20.72
N ALA A 65 -25.58 -9.71 21.43
CA ALA A 65 -25.96 -8.86 22.53
C ALA A 65 -24.70 -8.78 23.38
N THR A 66 -23.96 -7.68 23.28
CA THR A 66 -22.90 -7.38 24.22
C THR A 66 -23.57 -7.48 25.58
N PRO A 67 -23.18 -8.44 26.44
CA PRO A 67 -23.77 -8.52 27.76
C PRO A 67 -23.56 -7.15 28.43
N PRO A 68 -24.57 -6.63 29.15
CA PRO A 68 -24.55 -5.28 29.71
C PRO A 68 -23.34 -5.00 30.63
N HIS A 69 -22.63 -6.04 31.05
CA HIS A 69 -21.39 -5.96 31.83
C HIS A 69 -20.17 -5.40 31.09
N LEU A 70 -20.18 -5.31 29.75
CA LEU A 70 -19.11 -4.68 28.96
C LEU A 70 -19.41 -3.21 28.59
N LEU A 71 -20.56 -2.66 29.02
CA LEU A 71 -20.92 -1.24 28.87
C LEU A 71 -20.37 -0.36 30.01
N ALA A 72 -19.35 -0.83 30.72
CA ALA A 72 -18.57 0.04 31.60
C ALA A 72 -17.76 1.01 30.74
N THR A 73 -18.33 2.19 30.47
CA THR A 73 -17.60 3.39 30.07
C THR A 73 -16.36 3.57 30.94
N PRO A 74 -15.15 3.77 30.40
CA PRO A 74 -14.15 4.53 31.13
C PRO A 74 -14.53 6.02 31.08
N PRO A 75 -14.77 6.71 32.21
CA PRO A 75 -14.90 8.15 32.19
C PRO A 75 -13.51 8.79 31.95
N THR A 76 -13.46 9.59 30.88
CA THR A 76 -12.71 10.86 30.68
C THR A 76 -11.18 10.89 30.78
N LEU A 77 -10.50 11.25 29.68
CA LEU A 77 -9.28 12.09 29.65
C LEU A 77 -8.99 12.43 28.16
N CYS A 78 -8.93 13.67 27.63
CA CYS A 78 -8.91 15.03 28.19
C CYS A 78 -9.49 16.05 27.19
N PRO A 79 -10.00 17.20 27.67
CA PRO A 79 -10.35 18.33 26.82
C PRO A 79 -9.08 19.15 26.49
N SER A 80 -8.91 19.51 25.22
CA SER A 80 -8.06 20.60 24.72
C SER A 80 -6.52 20.35 24.56
N PRO A 81 -5.86 20.95 23.54
CA PRO A 81 -4.53 20.55 23.06
C PRO A 81 -3.32 21.04 23.87
N ARG A 82 -3.50 21.77 24.99
CA ARG A 82 -2.39 22.44 25.67
C ARG A 82 -1.56 21.56 26.64
N ALA A 83 -1.89 20.29 26.80
CA ALA A 83 -1.21 19.37 27.73
C ALA A 83 -0.49 18.19 27.03
N CYS A 84 -0.21 18.27 25.73
CA CYS A 84 0.47 17.22 24.96
C CYS A 84 2.01 17.26 25.14
N GLY A 85 2.50 17.32 26.37
CA GLY A 85 3.93 17.37 26.69
C GLY A 85 4.51 16.10 27.32
N SER A 86 3.69 15.10 27.65
CA SER A 86 4.14 13.98 28.50
C SER A 86 3.71 12.58 28.03
N CYS A 87 3.03 12.45 26.89
CA CYS A 87 2.62 11.13 26.38
C CYS A 87 3.75 10.50 25.54
N ARG A 88 4.51 9.56 26.13
CA ARG A 88 5.41 8.66 25.39
C ARG A 88 4.59 7.82 24.41
N GLY A 89 4.58 8.21 23.13
CA GLY A 89 3.89 7.45 22.08
C GLY A 89 3.44 8.28 20.88
N CYS A 90 3.33 9.60 21.02
CA CYS A 90 3.04 10.50 19.91
C CYS A 90 4.32 10.71 19.08
N ARG A 91 4.59 9.84 18.10
CA ARG A 91 5.61 10.11 17.09
C ARG A 91 5.10 11.26 16.21
N THR A 92 5.80 12.39 16.22
CA THR A 92 5.66 13.43 15.20
C THR A 92 6.00 12.84 13.83
N PRO A 93 5.26 13.16 12.75
CA PRO A 93 5.66 12.77 11.40
C PRO A 93 6.99 13.47 11.04
N PRO A 94 7.92 12.81 10.32
CA PRO A 94 9.16 13.44 9.87
C PRO A 94 8.88 14.49 8.76
N PRO A 95 9.82 15.41 8.50
CA PRO A 95 9.65 16.49 7.52
C PRO A 95 9.52 15.99 6.08
#